data_AF-A0A7Y0H5G3-F1
#
_entry.id   AF-A0A7Y0H5G3-F1
#
_cell.length_a   1.000
_cell.length_b   1.000
_cell.length_c   1.000
_cell.angle_alpha   90.00
_cell.angle_beta   90.00
_cell.angle_gamma   90.00
#
_symmetry.space_group_name_H-M   'P 1'
#
loop_
_entity.id
_entity.type
_entity.pdbx_description
1 polymer ?
#
loop_
_entity_poly.entity_id
_entity_poly.type
_entity_poly.pdbx_seq_one_letter_code
_entity_poly.pdbx_strand_id
1 'polypeptide(L)'
;TLGGLLIGTSVGAGLAIAKVAPPIVLLSTSVGGSLLGVLVAELWLQGQLQGSELGLRSGASLLGRRRNALALLDIIGLRRQAASNVTMGGAALSGDLRTARLDAVRPPTHARRVRLKSSGPLTVFARRDFLGLRRAPGAALYGLGFAAAGSAGLMLSLQSPRTPTMAPLLSLILCYLGFGAWCEGLRLHADNSGTSRLLGLPYRDTALAHLAVPVVAWVLTTIVAGATLSLVGMVGPTAVVWSFGTGVLLAGAHLMAAFRGLPPVGVFGPKAGVPAMIFWYGKPILATLVVGTATAAWAARAASPWIPFLWMLIATAGVVAWGLKLVDKRDRRD
;
A
#
# COMPACT_ATOMS: atom_id res chain seq x y z
N THR A 1 22.45 4.74 4.14
CA THR A 1 23.02 5.69 3.15
C THR A 1 23.46 4.97 1.89
N LEU A 2 24.42 4.03 1.95
CA LEU A 2 24.94 3.30 0.78
C LEU A 2 23.85 2.62 -0.07
N GLY A 3 22.91 1.89 0.54
CA GLY A 3 21.81 1.26 -0.21
C GLY A 3 20.90 2.27 -0.94
N GLY A 4 20.59 3.40 -0.30
CA GLY A 4 19.80 4.46 -0.91
C GLY A 4 20.55 5.17 -2.05
N LEU A 5 21.86 5.40 -1.87
CA LEU A 5 22.73 5.93 -2.92
C LEU A 5 22.74 4.99 -4.13
N LEU A 6 22.96 3.68 -3.92
CA LEU A 6 22.99 2.67 -4.98
C LEU A 6 21.67 2.60 -5.75
N ILE A 7 20.53 2.69 -5.07
CA ILE A 7 19.22 2.75 -5.72
C ILE A 7 19.11 4.04 -6.55
N GLY A 8 19.47 5.19 -5.97
CA GLY A 8 19.42 6.48 -6.63
C GLY A 8 20.32 6.59 -7.86
N THR A 9 21.55 6.06 -7.77
CA THR A 9 22.49 6.01 -8.90
C THR A 9 22.02 5.03 -9.97
N SER A 10 21.51 3.85 -9.60
CA SER A 10 21.01 2.86 -10.58
C SER A 10 19.81 3.40 -11.36
N VAL A 11 18.87 4.06 -10.68
CA VAL A 11 17.72 4.71 -11.33
C VAL A 11 18.18 5.87 -12.22
N GLY A 12 19.06 6.74 -11.73
CA GLY A 12 19.58 7.87 -12.51
C GLY A 12 20.38 7.46 -13.73
N ALA A 13 21.26 6.47 -13.57
CA ALA A 13 22.04 5.89 -14.66
C ALA A 13 21.14 5.21 -15.69
N GLY A 14 20.13 4.44 -15.26
CA GLY A 14 19.15 3.83 -16.14
C GLY A 14 18.38 4.86 -16.98
N LEU A 15 17.95 5.97 -16.38
CA LEU A 15 17.27 7.06 -17.09
C LEU A 15 18.19 7.78 -18.09
N ALA A 16 19.46 7.99 -17.73
CA ALA A 16 20.45 8.63 -18.60
C ALA A 16 20.85 7.71 -19.79
N ILE A 17 21.09 6.43 -19.54
CA ILE A 17 21.40 5.42 -20.56
C ILE A 17 20.23 5.27 -21.54
N ALA A 18 19.00 5.27 -21.02
CA ALA A 18 17.78 5.21 -21.82
C ALA A 18 17.49 6.53 -22.59
N LYS A 19 18.34 7.57 -22.45
CA LYS A 19 18.15 8.91 -23.02
C LYS A 19 16.79 9.55 -22.65
N VAL A 20 16.23 9.14 -21.52
CA VAL A 20 14.96 9.66 -20.99
C VAL A 20 15.19 10.97 -20.22
N ALA A 21 16.37 11.12 -19.62
CA ALA A 21 16.74 12.29 -18.83
C ALA A 21 18.18 12.71 -19.09
N PRO A 22 18.51 14.02 -18.96
CA PRO A 22 19.88 14.48 -19.08
C PRO A 22 20.75 13.90 -17.95
N PRO A 23 22.06 13.69 -18.17
CA PRO A 23 22.96 13.09 -17.17
C PRO A 23 22.96 13.79 -15.80
N ILE A 24 22.64 15.08 -15.75
CA ILE A 24 22.52 15.86 -14.51
C ILE A 24 21.45 15.30 -13.55
N VAL A 25 20.45 14.56 -14.07
CA VAL A 25 19.45 13.89 -13.24
C VAL A 25 20.07 12.84 -12.34
N LEU A 26 21.23 12.25 -12.71
CA LEU A 26 21.96 11.30 -11.89
C LEU A 26 22.37 11.89 -10.53
N LEU A 27 22.75 13.18 -10.48
CA LEU A 27 23.03 13.87 -9.23
C LEU A 27 21.77 13.96 -8.37
N SER A 28 20.66 14.43 -8.96
CA SER A 28 19.40 14.61 -8.24
C SER A 28 18.84 13.28 -7.70
N THR A 29 18.91 12.19 -8.48
CA THR A 29 18.42 10.87 -8.04
C THR A 29 19.35 10.23 -7.02
N SER A 30 20.67 10.46 -7.11
CA SER A 30 21.64 9.98 -6.12
C SER A 30 21.47 10.68 -4.78
N VAL A 31 21.29 12.00 -4.80
CA VAL A 31 20.97 12.80 -3.60
C VAL A 31 19.63 12.37 -3.03
N GLY A 32 18.58 12.29 -3.86
CA GLY A 32 17.25 11.85 -3.44
C GLY A 32 17.25 10.43 -2.86
N GLY A 33 17.93 9.49 -3.51
CA GLY A 33 18.09 8.12 -3.03
C GLY A 33 18.86 8.04 -1.72
N SER A 34 19.93 8.83 -1.56
CA SER A 34 20.69 8.93 -0.32
C SER A 34 19.85 9.48 0.82
N LEU A 35 19.08 10.55 0.58
CA LEU A 35 18.15 11.14 1.54
C LEU A 35 17.06 10.14 1.94
N LEU A 36 16.48 9.44 0.97
CA LEU A 36 15.50 8.38 1.24
C LEU A 36 16.12 7.26 2.08
N GLY A 37 17.33 6.81 1.75
CA GLY A 37 18.03 5.78 2.51
C GLY A 37 18.40 6.22 3.93
N VAL A 38 18.68 7.51 4.15
CA VAL A 38 18.83 8.09 5.49
C VAL A 38 17.49 8.06 6.23
N LEU A 39 16.41 8.51 5.59
CA LEU A 39 15.08 8.57 6.18
C LEU A 39 14.55 7.18 6.56
N VAL A 40 14.75 6.17 5.70
CA VAL A 40 14.40 4.78 6.02
C VAL A 40 15.21 4.26 7.21
N ALA A 41 16.51 4.53 7.27
CA ALA A 41 17.35 4.12 8.40
C ALA A 41 16.95 4.84 9.70
N GLU A 42 16.58 6.12 9.62
CA GLU A 42 16.06 6.90 10.75
C GLU A 42 14.74 6.34 11.27
N LEU A 43 13.77 6.12 10.38
CA LEU A 43 12.47 5.55 10.75
C LEU A 43 12.63 4.16 11.35
N TRP A 44 13.54 3.34 10.80
CA TRP A 44 13.89 2.05 11.36
C TRP A 44 14.46 2.18 12.78
N LEU A 45 15.45 3.06 12.98
CA LEU A 45 16.07 3.27 14.30
C LEU A 45 15.08 3.84 15.32
N GLN A 46 14.20 4.76 14.90
CA GLN A 46 13.13 5.29 15.74
C GLN A 46 12.13 4.20 16.13
N GLY A 47 11.80 3.29 15.21
CA GLY A 47 11.00 2.11 15.50
C GLY A 47 11.63 1.21 16.57
N GLN A 48 12.95 1.03 16.54
CA GLN A 48 13.66 0.27 17.57
C GLN A 48 13.62 0.96 18.94
N LEU A 49 13.82 2.27 18.98
CA LEU A 49 13.88 3.03 20.22
C LEU A 49 12.51 3.17 20.91
N GLN A 50 11.41 3.21 20.16
CA GLN A 50 10.05 3.25 20.73
C GLN A 50 9.64 1.94 21.41
N GLY A 51 10.30 0.82 21.08
CA GLY A 51 10.06 -0.49 21.68
C GLY A 51 10.87 -0.76 22.96
N SER A 52 11.82 0.11 23.31
CA SER A 52 12.66 -0.03 24.51
C SER A 52 12.00 0.63 25.72
N GLU A 53 11.90 -0.08 26.85
CA GLU A 53 11.28 0.42 28.09
C GLU A 53 12.04 1.60 28.73
N LEU A 54 13.30 1.82 28.32
CA LEU A 54 14.16 2.93 28.76
C LEU A 54 13.83 4.28 28.07
N GLY A 55 12.56 4.48 27.70
CA GLY A 55 12.05 5.58 26.87
C GLY A 55 12.72 6.93 27.09
N LEU A 56 13.47 7.39 26.09
CA LEU A 56 14.11 8.70 26.10
C LEU A 56 13.05 9.82 26.10
N ARG A 57 13.23 10.79 27.00
CA ARG A 57 12.44 12.04 27.06
C ARG A 57 12.37 12.72 25.69
N SER A 58 11.16 13.14 25.33
CA SER A 58 10.84 13.92 24.13
C SER A 58 11.53 15.30 24.19
N GLY A 59 12.76 15.41 23.69
CA GLY A 59 13.50 16.67 23.71
C GLY A 59 14.93 16.65 23.15
N ALA A 60 15.57 15.49 23.00
CA ALA A 60 16.92 15.42 22.44
C ALA A 60 16.94 15.63 20.92
N SER A 61 17.85 16.50 20.45
CA SER A 61 18.10 16.78 19.03
C SER A 61 18.45 15.52 18.23
N LEU A 62 18.02 15.45 16.97
CA LEU A 62 18.15 14.29 16.08
C LEU A 62 19.59 13.73 16.00
N LEU A 63 20.60 14.60 16.03
CA LEU A 63 22.02 14.24 15.96
C LEU A 63 22.57 13.68 17.29
N GLY A 64 22.19 14.26 18.44
CA GLY A 64 22.55 13.73 19.75
C GLY A 64 21.86 12.38 20.05
N ARG A 65 20.65 12.20 19.50
CA ARG A 65 19.88 10.96 19.59
C ARG A 65 20.59 9.80 18.86
N ARG A 66 21.25 10.04 17.72
CA ARG A 66 21.93 9.01 16.90
C ARG A 66 23.08 8.29 17.59
N ARG A 67 23.98 9.03 18.25
CA ARG A 67 25.18 8.46 18.91
C ARG A 67 24.81 7.64 20.14
N ASN A 68 23.81 8.07 20.90
CA ASN A 68 23.35 7.35 22.08
C ASN A 68 22.32 6.26 21.74
N ALA A 69 21.64 6.31 20.59
CA ALA A 69 20.64 5.33 20.20
C ALA A 69 21.18 3.90 20.11
N LEU A 70 22.37 3.71 19.53
CA LEU A 70 22.99 2.38 19.44
C LEU A 70 23.41 1.85 20.81
N ALA A 71 23.87 2.73 21.70
CA ALA A 71 24.22 2.38 23.08
C ALA A 71 22.99 2.04 23.94
N LEU A 72 21.80 2.51 23.53
CA LEU A 72 20.52 2.30 24.21
C LEU A 72 19.71 1.13 23.62
N LEU A 73 20.24 0.44 22.61
CA LEU A 73 19.65 -0.80 22.10
C LEU A 73 19.90 -1.92 23.10
N ASP A 74 18.87 -2.22 23.90
CA ASP A 74 18.89 -3.33 24.84
C ASP A 74 18.92 -4.68 24.10
N ILE A 75 19.80 -5.59 24.53
CA ILE A 75 19.91 -6.94 24.00
C ILE A 75 18.61 -7.74 24.19
N ILE A 76 17.83 -7.44 25.22
CA ILE A 76 16.51 -8.07 25.44
C ILE A 76 15.53 -7.60 24.37
N GLY A 77 15.54 -6.32 24.00
CA GLY A 77 14.76 -5.76 22.89
C GLY A 77 15.11 -6.40 21.55
N LEU A 78 16.41 -6.55 21.27
CA LEU A 78 16.91 -7.22 20.05
C LEU A 78 16.52 -8.70 20.01
N ARG A 79 16.61 -9.43 21.14
CA ARG A 79 16.17 -10.84 21.22
C ARG A 79 14.65 -10.97 21.04
N ARG A 80 13.86 -10.08 21.63
CA ARG A 80 12.41 -10.03 21.44
C ARG A 80 12.06 -9.75 19.98
N GLN A 81 12.78 -8.85 19.32
CA GLN A 81 12.60 -8.57 17.90
C GLN A 81 12.99 -9.77 17.03
N ALA A 82 14.11 -10.44 17.32
CA ALA A 82 14.52 -11.65 16.61
C ALA A 82 13.47 -12.75 16.75
N ALA A 83 12.96 -12.99 17.96
CA ALA A 83 11.88 -13.93 18.21
C ALA A 83 10.59 -13.54 17.47
N SER A 84 10.26 -12.24 17.43
CA SER A 84 9.12 -11.71 16.67
C SER A 84 9.29 -11.89 15.14
N ASN A 85 10.50 -11.70 14.61
CA ASN A 85 10.79 -11.94 13.19
C ASN A 85 10.71 -13.43 12.84
N VAL A 86 11.17 -14.32 13.73
CA VAL A 86 11.10 -15.78 13.54
C VAL A 86 9.65 -16.26 13.61
N THR A 87 8.86 -15.77 14.56
CA THR A 87 7.43 -16.08 14.66
C THR A 87 6.64 -15.54 13.46
N MET A 88 6.90 -14.31 13.02
CA MET A 88 6.34 -13.78 11.77
C MET A 88 6.74 -14.60 10.54
N GLY A 89 8.02 -14.99 10.44
CA GLY A 89 8.52 -15.82 9.35
C GLY A 89 7.87 -17.20 9.36
N GLY A 90 7.78 -17.85 10.52
CA GLY A 90 7.11 -19.14 10.71
C GLY A 90 5.62 -19.07 10.40
N ALA A 91 4.94 -18.01 10.85
CA ALA A 91 3.54 -17.74 10.56
C ALA A 91 3.28 -17.44 9.08
N ALA A 92 4.20 -16.75 8.40
CA ALA A 92 4.13 -16.56 6.95
C ALA A 92 4.33 -17.88 6.17
N LEU A 93 5.24 -18.74 6.64
CA LEU A 93 5.51 -20.06 6.06
C LEU A 93 4.36 -21.05 6.31
N SER A 94 3.71 -21.00 7.47
CA SER A 94 2.55 -21.83 7.80
C SER A 94 1.24 -21.29 7.20
N GLY A 95 1.25 -20.08 6.65
CA GLY A 95 0.06 -19.42 6.11
C GLY A 95 -0.86 -18.81 7.19
N ASP A 96 -0.44 -18.79 8.46
CA ASP A 96 -1.16 -18.15 9.56
C ASP A 96 -0.80 -16.66 9.69
N LEU A 97 -1.31 -15.89 8.73
CA LEU A 97 -1.05 -14.45 8.63
C LEU A 97 -1.64 -13.62 9.78
N ARG A 98 -2.66 -14.17 10.45
CA ARG A 98 -3.25 -13.55 11.63
C ARG A 98 -2.23 -13.47 12.75
N THR A 99 -1.52 -14.57 12.99
CA THR A 99 -0.46 -14.64 14.00
C THR A 99 0.71 -13.73 13.64
N ALA A 100 1.18 -13.74 12.38
CA ALA A 100 2.25 -12.83 11.93
C ALA A 100 1.89 -11.35 12.16
N ARG A 101 0.63 -10.97 11.92
CA ARG A 101 0.17 -9.60 12.06
C ARG A 101 -0.03 -9.17 13.51
N LEU A 102 -0.57 -10.05 14.37
CA LEU A 102 -0.73 -9.75 15.79
C LEU A 102 0.63 -9.53 16.47
N ASP A 103 1.66 -10.27 16.07
CA ASP A 103 3.03 -10.02 16.54
C ASP A 103 3.65 -8.75 15.95
N ALA A 104 3.30 -8.38 14.71
CA ALA A 104 3.85 -7.19 14.05
C ALA A 104 3.25 -5.88 14.55
N VAL A 105 2.04 -5.91 15.11
CA VAL A 105 1.24 -4.72 15.39
C VAL A 105 0.99 -4.61 16.89
N ARG A 106 1.85 -3.85 17.60
CA ARG A 106 1.53 -3.23 18.90
C ARG A 106 1.28 -1.74 18.68
N PRO A 107 0.09 -1.33 18.23
CA PRO A 107 -0.11 0.06 17.83
C PRO A 107 -0.22 0.94 19.09
N PRO A 108 0.57 2.02 19.21
CA PRO A 108 0.21 3.10 20.10
C PRO A 108 -1.11 3.67 19.61
N THR A 109 -2.17 3.32 20.32
CA THR A 109 -3.53 3.73 19.95
C THR A 109 -3.77 5.13 20.47
N HIS A 110 -3.74 6.11 19.57
CA HIS A 110 -4.21 7.46 19.84
C HIS A 110 -5.72 7.48 20.00
N ALA A 111 -6.31 8.58 20.49
CA ALA A 111 -7.76 8.78 20.53
C ALA A 111 -8.59 7.64 21.20
N ARG A 112 -8.04 6.94 22.21
CA ARG A 112 -8.77 5.89 22.96
C ARG A 112 -10.09 6.36 23.57
N ARG A 113 -10.18 7.66 23.89
CA ARG A 113 -11.38 8.28 24.47
C ARG A 113 -12.52 8.45 23.45
N VAL A 114 -12.22 8.46 22.15
CA VAL A 114 -13.24 8.57 21.10
C VAL A 114 -13.89 7.21 20.90
N ARG A 115 -15.19 7.14 21.23
CA ARG A 115 -16.01 5.94 21.05
C ARG A 115 -16.73 5.98 19.70
N LEU A 116 -16.99 4.80 19.16
CA LEU A 116 -17.85 4.64 18.00
C LEU A 116 -19.28 5.02 18.40
N LYS A 117 -19.89 5.95 17.67
CA LYS A 117 -21.31 6.31 17.87
C LYS A 117 -22.19 5.33 17.10
N SER A 118 -23.39 5.07 17.61
CA SER A 118 -24.42 4.31 16.88
C SER A 118 -24.69 4.97 15.53
N SER A 119 -24.90 4.15 14.50
CA SER A 119 -25.14 4.59 13.12
C SER A 119 -25.84 3.46 12.36
N GLY A 120 -26.33 3.75 11.15
CA GLY A 120 -26.94 2.72 10.31
C GLY A 120 -26.00 1.55 10.00
N PRO A 121 -26.57 0.39 9.59
CA PRO A 121 -25.89 -0.90 9.53
C PRO A 121 -24.61 -0.89 8.68
N LEU A 122 -24.57 -0.17 7.56
CA LEU A 122 -23.37 -0.07 6.71
C LEU A 122 -22.45 1.08 7.14
N THR A 123 -23.03 2.20 7.55
CA THR A 123 -22.26 3.41 7.92
C THR A 123 -21.38 3.20 9.15
N VAL A 124 -21.76 2.28 10.05
CA VAL A 124 -20.98 1.95 11.24
C VAL A 124 -19.62 1.35 10.89
N PHE A 125 -19.52 0.58 9.79
CA PHE A 125 -18.25 0.02 9.32
C PHE A 125 -17.30 1.11 8.81
N ALA A 126 -17.80 2.03 7.97
CA ALA A 126 -17.00 3.16 7.51
C ALA A 126 -16.54 4.04 8.68
N ARG A 127 -17.42 4.31 9.66
CA ARG A 127 -17.06 5.07 10.87
C ARG A 127 -16.04 4.33 11.74
N ARG A 128 -16.16 3.01 11.86
CA ARG A 128 -15.20 2.15 12.59
C ARG A 128 -13.83 2.24 11.95
N ASP A 129 -13.75 2.15 10.63
CA ASP A 129 -12.48 2.20 9.90
C ASP A 129 -11.84 3.57 9.95
N PHE A 130 -12.64 4.64 9.83
CA PHE A 130 -12.16 6.00 10.02
C PHE A 130 -11.65 6.22 11.46
N LEU A 131 -12.35 5.69 12.46
CA LEU A 131 -11.87 5.70 13.85
C LEU A 131 -10.56 4.90 13.98
N GLY A 132 -10.44 3.77 13.29
CA GLY A 132 -9.21 2.98 13.19
C GLY A 132 -8.04 3.81 12.67
N LEU A 133 -8.22 4.52 11.56
CA LEU A 133 -7.21 5.43 11.00
C LEU A 133 -6.87 6.58 11.96
N ARG A 134 -7.86 7.16 12.64
CA ARG A 134 -7.62 8.18 13.67
C ARG A 134 -6.80 7.66 14.86
N ARG A 135 -6.94 6.39 15.20
CA ARG A 135 -6.17 5.74 16.28
C ARG A 135 -4.75 5.34 15.82
N ALA A 136 -4.54 5.20 14.52
CA ALA A 136 -3.27 4.87 13.88
C ALA A 136 -2.84 5.96 12.86
N PRO A 137 -2.52 7.19 13.33
CA PRO A 137 -2.23 8.32 12.43
C PRO A 137 -1.06 8.06 11.49
N GLY A 138 -0.10 7.22 11.87
CA GLY A 138 0.99 6.78 10.98
C GLY A 138 0.46 6.11 9.71
N ALA A 139 -0.50 5.18 9.82
CA ALA A 139 -1.09 4.52 8.66
C ALA A 139 -1.82 5.51 7.74
N ALA A 140 -2.51 6.51 8.32
CA ALA A 140 -3.15 7.56 7.55
C ALA A 140 -2.12 8.40 6.77
N LEU A 141 -1.03 8.82 7.42
CA LEU A 141 0.02 9.64 6.83
C LEU A 141 0.83 8.88 5.77
N TYR A 142 1.23 7.63 6.04
CA TYR A 142 1.91 6.80 5.04
C TYR A 142 1.01 6.53 3.83
N GLY A 143 -0.27 6.23 4.08
CA GLY A 143 -1.27 6.09 3.03
C GLY A 143 -1.37 7.33 2.16
N LEU A 144 -1.45 8.51 2.78
CA LEU A 144 -1.54 9.80 2.09
C LEU A 144 -0.28 10.07 1.26
N GLY A 145 0.90 9.90 1.84
CA GLY A 145 2.18 10.14 1.15
C GLY A 145 2.34 9.24 -0.07
N PHE A 146 2.10 7.92 0.09
CA PHE A 146 2.20 6.97 -1.03
C PHE A 146 1.11 7.16 -2.08
N ALA A 147 -0.13 7.45 -1.68
CA ALA A 147 -1.22 7.70 -2.62
C ALA A 147 -1.01 9.01 -3.39
N ALA A 148 -0.53 10.08 -2.74
CA ALA A 148 -0.23 11.35 -3.39
C ALA A 148 0.94 11.20 -4.38
N ALA A 149 2.05 10.60 -3.95
CA ALA A 149 3.21 10.36 -4.81
C ALA A 149 2.87 9.41 -5.98
N GLY A 150 2.14 8.33 -5.71
CA GLY A 150 1.72 7.37 -6.72
C GLY A 150 0.74 7.96 -7.74
N SER A 151 -0.30 8.65 -7.29
CA SER A 151 -1.26 9.29 -8.19
C SER A 151 -0.61 10.40 -9.02
N ALA A 152 0.24 11.24 -8.42
CA ALA A 152 1.01 12.25 -9.15
C ALA A 152 1.92 11.61 -10.22
N GLY A 153 2.71 10.59 -9.83
CA GLY A 153 3.58 9.87 -10.76
C GLY A 153 2.82 9.24 -11.92
N LEU A 154 1.64 8.66 -11.64
CA LEU A 154 0.78 8.09 -12.66
C LEU A 154 0.24 9.17 -13.61
N MET A 155 -0.28 10.29 -13.09
CA MET A 155 -0.79 11.38 -13.92
C MET A 155 0.28 11.98 -14.84
N LEU A 156 1.50 12.17 -14.30
CA LEU A 156 2.65 12.66 -15.05
C LEU A 156 3.09 11.66 -16.12
N SER A 157 3.02 10.35 -15.82
CA SER A 157 3.42 9.32 -16.77
C SER A 157 2.57 9.30 -18.05
N LEU A 158 1.31 9.75 -17.95
CA LEU A 158 0.38 9.84 -19.07
C LEU A 158 0.65 11.03 -20.00
N GLN A 159 1.44 12.04 -19.58
CA GLN A 159 1.61 13.29 -20.34
C GLN A 159 2.59 13.19 -21.50
N SER A 160 3.47 12.19 -21.49
CA SER A 160 4.54 12.09 -22.47
C SER A 160 4.72 10.68 -23.01
N PRO A 161 4.76 10.50 -24.35
CA PRO A 161 5.03 9.20 -24.96
C PRO A 161 6.46 8.70 -24.69
N ARG A 162 7.36 9.61 -24.27
CA ARG A 162 8.76 9.29 -23.92
C ARG A 162 8.89 8.72 -22.52
N THR A 163 7.82 8.71 -21.72
CA THR A 163 7.87 8.14 -20.38
C THR A 163 8.15 6.64 -20.45
N PRO A 164 9.18 6.13 -19.74
CA PRO A 164 9.46 4.71 -19.69
C PRO A 164 8.33 3.96 -18.97
N THR A 165 8.07 2.71 -19.37
CA THR A 165 7.03 1.86 -18.76
C THR A 165 7.25 1.61 -17.27
N MET A 166 8.48 1.78 -16.78
CA MET A 166 8.80 1.70 -15.36
C MET A 166 8.14 2.80 -14.52
N ALA A 167 7.88 3.98 -15.08
CA ALA A 167 7.28 5.10 -14.32
C ALA A 167 5.83 4.81 -13.86
N PRO A 168 4.88 4.40 -14.74
CA PRO A 168 3.55 4.00 -14.28
C PRO A 168 3.61 2.76 -13.38
N LEU A 169 4.54 1.82 -13.61
CA LEU A 169 4.73 0.65 -12.75
C LEU A 169 5.09 1.04 -11.31
N LEU A 170 6.12 1.88 -11.12
CA LEU A 170 6.53 2.35 -9.80
C LEU A 170 5.42 3.17 -9.14
N SER A 171 4.75 4.02 -9.92
CA SER A 171 3.62 4.82 -9.46
C SER A 171 2.50 3.92 -8.91
N LEU A 172 2.14 2.85 -9.64
CA LEU A 172 1.12 1.89 -9.21
C LEU A 172 1.53 1.08 -7.98
N ILE A 173 2.82 0.79 -7.78
CA ILE A 173 3.30 0.19 -6.52
C ILE A 173 3.01 1.14 -5.36
N LEU A 174 3.35 2.43 -5.49
CA LEU A 174 3.06 3.44 -4.46
C LEU A 174 1.55 3.59 -4.24
N CYS A 175 0.75 3.65 -5.31
CA CYS A 175 -0.71 3.68 -5.21
C CYS A 175 -1.26 2.47 -4.44
N TYR A 176 -0.77 1.26 -4.74
CA TYR A 176 -1.20 0.03 -4.10
C TYR A 176 -0.85 -0.01 -2.61
N LEU A 177 0.37 0.42 -2.25
CA LEU A 177 0.80 0.52 -0.86
C LEU A 177 0.00 1.59 -0.10
N GLY A 178 -0.21 2.76 -0.71
CA GLY A 178 -0.94 3.87 -0.13
C GLY A 178 -2.41 3.53 0.14
N PHE A 179 -3.10 3.00 -0.87
CA PHE A 179 -4.48 2.52 -0.74
C PHE A 179 -4.57 1.38 0.29
N GLY A 180 -3.60 0.46 0.27
CA GLY A 180 -3.53 -0.65 1.20
C GLY A 180 -3.36 -0.26 2.67
N ALA A 181 -2.71 0.88 2.96
CA ALA A 181 -2.58 1.42 4.31
C ALA A 181 -3.94 1.83 4.91
N TRP A 182 -4.93 2.13 4.07
CA TRP A 182 -6.29 2.48 4.48
C TRP A 182 -7.28 1.30 4.46
N CYS A 183 -6.87 0.14 3.93
CA CYS A 183 -7.69 -1.07 3.81
C CYS A 183 -7.69 -1.96 5.08
N GLU A 184 -7.26 -1.44 6.22
CA GLU A 184 -7.11 -2.24 7.45
C GLU A 184 -8.45 -2.84 7.92
N GLY A 185 -9.54 -2.08 7.80
CA GLY A 185 -10.89 -2.54 8.11
C GLY A 185 -11.33 -3.74 7.28
N LEU A 186 -11.09 -3.66 5.96
CA LEU A 186 -11.38 -4.74 5.01
C LEU A 186 -10.60 -6.01 5.33
N ARG A 187 -9.31 -5.88 5.68
CA ARG A 187 -8.46 -7.00 6.09
C ARG A 187 -8.95 -7.65 7.37
N LEU A 188 -9.24 -6.84 8.40
CA LEU A 188 -9.80 -7.35 9.66
C LEU A 188 -11.15 -8.04 9.45
N HIS A 189 -11.97 -7.55 8.53
CA HIS A 189 -13.23 -8.18 8.22
C HIS A 189 -13.03 -9.56 7.56
N ALA A 190 -12.12 -9.66 6.60
CA ALA A 190 -11.77 -10.94 5.98
C ALA A 190 -11.15 -11.94 6.98
N ASP A 191 -10.32 -11.47 7.93
CA ASP A 191 -9.76 -12.34 8.98
C ASP A 191 -10.82 -12.91 9.92
N ASN A 192 -11.94 -12.20 10.08
CA ASN A 192 -13.07 -12.63 10.90
C ASN A 192 -14.12 -13.42 10.10
N SER A 193 -13.84 -13.78 8.84
CA SER A 193 -14.82 -14.44 7.96
C SER A 193 -15.18 -15.88 8.33
N GLY A 194 -14.78 -16.35 9.51
CA GLY A 194 -15.13 -17.66 10.08
C GLY A 194 -15.74 -17.54 11.48
N THR A 195 -16.19 -16.34 11.86
CA THR A 195 -16.85 -16.05 13.14
C THR A 195 -18.28 -15.58 12.88
N SER A 196 -19.18 -15.79 13.86
CA SER A 196 -20.58 -15.40 13.73
C SER A 196 -20.72 -13.91 13.37
N ARG A 197 -21.66 -13.62 12.46
CA ARG A 197 -21.88 -12.27 11.92
C ARG A 197 -22.37 -11.33 13.02
N LEU A 198 -21.61 -10.27 13.32
CA LEU A 198 -21.93 -9.31 14.38
C LEU A 198 -23.26 -8.56 14.18
N LEU A 199 -23.68 -8.34 12.93
CA LEU A 199 -24.89 -7.59 12.58
C LEU A 199 -25.84 -8.36 11.63
N GLY A 200 -25.59 -9.65 11.40
CA GLY A 200 -26.40 -10.48 10.48
C GLY A 200 -26.33 -10.10 8.99
N LEU A 201 -25.48 -9.14 8.61
CA LEU A 201 -25.36 -8.67 7.22
C LEU A 201 -24.54 -9.65 6.36
N PRO A 202 -24.79 -9.72 5.03
CA PRO A 202 -23.95 -10.47 4.10
C PRO A 202 -22.49 -9.96 4.06
N TYR A 203 -21.53 -10.87 3.87
CA TYR A 203 -20.10 -10.54 3.76
C TYR A 203 -19.83 -9.56 2.62
N ARG A 204 -20.58 -9.69 1.52
CA ARG A 204 -20.46 -8.78 0.38
C ARG A 204 -20.73 -7.33 0.77
N ASP A 205 -21.82 -7.08 1.47
CA ASP A 205 -22.24 -5.72 1.82
C ASP A 205 -21.28 -5.09 2.83
N THR A 206 -20.83 -5.88 3.80
CA THR A 206 -19.84 -5.43 4.80
C THR A 206 -18.46 -5.20 4.18
N ALA A 207 -18.03 -6.04 3.24
CA ALA A 207 -16.78 -5.84 2.50
C ALA A 207 -16.81 -4.56 1.66
N LEU A 208 -17.93 -4.29 0.98
CA LEU A 208 -18.12 -3.05 0.23
C LEU A 208 -18.17 -1.82 1.16
N ALA A 209 -18.79 -1.92 2.34
CA ALA A 209 -18.79 -0.85 3.33
C ALA A 209 -17.37 -0.52 3.83
N HIS A 210 -16.51 -1.54 4.00
CA HIS A 210 -15.10 -1.38 4.37
C HIS A 210 -14.22 -0.75 3.26
N LEU A 211 -14.71 -0.68 2.01
CA LEU A 211 -14.03 0.07 0.95
C LEU A 211 -14.33 1.56 0.97
N ALA A 212 -15.36 2.02 1.69
CA ALA A 212 -15.76 3.42 1.67
C ALA A 212 -14.62 4.35 2.11
N VAL A 213 -13.94 4.02 3.21
CA VAL A 213 -12.83 4.83 3.75
C VAL A 213 -11.65 4.91 2.80
N PRO A 214 -11.05 3.79 2.31
CA PRO A 214 -9.91 3.87 1.40
C PRO A 214 -10.29 4.52 0.06
N VAL A 215 -11.51 4.32 -0.47
CA VAL A 215 -11.96 4.97 -1.71
C VAL A 215 -12.11 6.48 -1.53
N VAL A 216 -12.74 6.94 -0.45
CA VAL A 216 -12.89 8.38 -0.17
C VAL A 216 -11.52 9.03 0.03
N ALA A 217 -10.63 8.40 0.80
CA ALA A 217 -9.28 8.90 1.00
C ALA A 217 -8.48 8.98 -0.32
N TRP A 218 -8.63 7.96 -1.19
CA TRP A 218 -8.03 7.96 -2.53
C TRP A 218 -8.56 9.10 -3.41
N VAL A 219 -9.88 9.26 -3.48
CA VAL A 219 -10.52 10.31 -4.28
C VAL A 219 -10.07 11.69 -3.82
N LEU A 220 -10.10 11.97 -2.51
CA LEU A 220 -9.64 13.24 -1.97
C LEU A 220 -8.16 13.49 -2.27
N THR A 221 -7.31 12.48 -2.08
CA THR A 221 -5.87 12.61 -2.37
C THR A 221 -5.62 12.87 -3.85
N THR A 222 -6.35 12.17 -4.73
CA THR A 222 -6.27 12.32 -6.19
C THR A 222 -6.74 13.71 -6.64
N ILE A 223 -7.82 14.23 -6.05
CA ILE A 223 -8.31 15.59 -6.34
C ILE A 223 -7.26 16.62 -5.92
N VAL A 224 -6.71 16.52 -4.71
CA VAL A 224 -5.72 17.48 -4.22
C VAL A 224 -4.43 17.42 -5.06
N ALA A 225 -3.89 16.22 -5.31
CA ALA A 225 -2.70 16.04 -6.14
C ALA A 225 -2.92 16.50 -7.58
N GLY A 226 -4.06 16.12 -8.18
CA GLY A 226 -4.45 16.52 -9.53
C GLY A 226 -4.64 18.03 -9.65
N ALA A 227 -5.38 18.66 -8.74
CA ALA A 227 -5.57 20.11 -8.73
C ALA A 227 -4.23 20.85 -8.59
N THR A 228 -3.35 20.39 -7.70
CA THR A 228 -2.02 20.98 -7.52
C THR A 228 -1.21 20.91 -8.82
N LEU A 229 -1.15 19.74 -9.46
CA LEU A 229 -0.42 19.55 -10.72
C LEU A 229 -1.06 20.30 -11.90
N SER A 230 -2.38 20.40 -11.95
CA SER A 230 -3.09 21.16 -12.99
C SER A 230 -2.89 22.67 -12.84
N LEU A 231 -2.88 23.19 -11.61
CA LEU A 231 -2.61 24.62 -11.34
C LEU A 231 -1.21 25.05 -11.80
N VAL A 232 -0.22 24.15 -11.75
CA VAL A 232 1.13 24.40 -12.28
C VAL A 232 1.29 23.99 -13.74
N GLY A 233 0.20 23.66 -14.44
CA GLY A 233 0.19 23.33 -15.87
C GLY A 233 0.85 22.00 -16.24
N MET A 234 1.08 21.10 -15.28
CA MET A 234 1.79 19.83 -15.51
C MET A 234 0.88 18.70 -15.99
N VAL A 235 -0.41 18.72 -15.65
CA VAL A 235 -1.36 17.65 -16.04
C VAL A 235 -2.73 18.21 -16.42
N GLY A 236 -3.32 17.63 -17.46
CA GLY A 236 -4.70 17.91 -17.87
C GLY A 236 -5.75 17.10 -17.09
N PRO A 237 -7.05 17.46 -17.22
CA PRO A 237 -8.16 16.80 -16.50
C PRO A 237 -8.27 15.31 -16.81
N THR A 238 -7.89 14.89 -18.02
CA THR A 238 -7.85 13.48 -18.43
C THR A 238 -7.02 12.61 -17.48
N ALA A 239 -5.87 13.11 -16.99
CA ALA A 239 -5.01 12.36 -16.10
C ALA A 239 -5.64 12.13 -14.71
N VAL A 240 -6.46 13.09 -14.26
CA VAL A 240 -7.22 12.99 -13.00
C VAL A 240 -8.30 11.90 -13.13
N VAL A 241 -9.02 11.88 -14.26
CA VAL A 241 -10.01 10.83 -14.57
C VAL A 241 -9.37 9.44 -14.60
N TRP A 242 -8.20 9.32 -15.21
CA TRP A 242 -7.40 8.09 -15.20
C TRP A 242 -7.05 7.60 -13.78
N SER A 243 -6.71 8.54 -12.90
CA SER A 243 -6.39 8.22 -11.50
C SER A 243 -7.61 7.79 -10.70
N PHE A 244 -8.82 8.28 -11.02
CA PHE A 244 -10.05 7.74 -10.44
C PHE A 244 -10.31 6.30 -10.89
N GLY A 245 -10.16 6.00 -12.18
CA GLY A 245 -10.26 4.62 -12.69
C GLY A 245 -9.27 3.68 -12.01
N THR A 246 -8.05 4.15 -11.77
CA THR A 246 -7.03 3.41 -11.01
C THR A 246 -7.47 3.14 -9.57
N GLY A 247 -8.18 4.08 -8.92
CA GLY A 247 -8.77 3.87 -7.59
C GLY A 247 -9.72 2.68 -7.54
N VAL A 248 -10.52 2.46 -8.59
CA VAL A 248 -11.42 1.30 -8.70
C VAL A 248 -10.62 0.00 -8.87
N LEU A 249 -9.55 0.01 -9.67
CA LEU A 249 -8.63 -1.13 -9.82
C LEU A 249 -8.00 -1.52 -8.48
N LEU A 250 -7.54 -0.52 -7.71
CA LEU A 250 -6.99 -0.73 -6.37
C LEU A 250 -8.03 -1.32 -5.41
N ALA A 251 -9.26 -0.81 -5.42
CA ALA A 251 -10.34 -1.34 -4.59
C ALA A 251 -10.61 -2.84 -4.91
N GLY A 252 -10.71 -3.20 -6.19
CA GLY A 252 -10.87 -4.59 -6.63
C GLY A 252 -9.68 -5.48 -6.24
N ALA A 253 -8.46 -4.98 -6.41
CA ALA A 253 -7.26 -5.72 -6.03
C ALA A 253 -7.17 -5.94 -4.51
N HIS A 254 -7.52 -4.95 -3.69
CA HIS A 254 -7.54 -5.10 -2.23
C HIS A 254 -8.69 -5.98 -1.73
N LEU A 255 -9.84 -6.02 -2.40
CA LEU A 255 -10.87 -7.05 -2.18
C LEU A 255 -10.31 -8.45 -2.42
N MET A 256 -9.67 -8.65 -3.58
CA MET A 256 -9.05 -9.92 -3.91
C MET A 256 -7.94 -10.30 -2.91
N ALA A 257 -7.15 -9.32 -2.46
CA ALA A 257 -6.09 -9.53 -1.49
C ALA A 257 -6.64 -9.95 -0.13
N ALA A 258 -7.71 -9.30 0.36
CA ALA A 258 -8.33 -9.59 1.64
C ALA A 258 -9.02 -10.96 1.65
N PHE A 259 -9.78 -11.30 0.60
CA PHE A 259 -10.59 -12.52 0.54
C PHE A 259 -9.93 -13.68 -0.21
N ARG A 260 -8.61 -13.64 -0.47
CA ARG A 260 -7.90 -14.67 -1.25
C ARG A 260 -8.01 -16.10 -0.73
N GLY A 261 -8.33 -16.27 0.55
CA GLY A 261 -8.52 -17.56 1.20
C GLY A 261 -7.23 -18.16 1.76
N LEU A 262 -7.20 -19.48 1.91
CA LEU A 262 -5.99 -20.24 2.23
C LEU A 262 -5.19 -20.52 0.94
N PRO A 263 -3.86 -20.71 1.04
CA PRO A 263 -3.07 -21.15 -0.10
C PRO A 263 -3.57 -22.51 -0.60
N PRO A 264 -3.58 -22.76 -1.93
CA PRO A 264 -3.96 -24.06 -2.46
C PRO A 264 -2.96 -25.13 -2.00
N VAL A 265 -3.45 -26.36 -1.74
CA VAL A 265 -2.64 -27.47 -1.20
C VAL A 265 -1.38 -27.73 -2.03
N GLY A 266 -1.45 -27.52 -3.35
CA GLY A 266 -0.30 -27.66 -4.25
C GLY A 266 0.88 -26.75 -3.95
N VAL A 267 0.69 -25.64 -3.22
CA VAL A 267 1.79 -24.75 -2.79
C VAL A 267 2.74 -25.45 -1.80
N PHE A 268 2.25 -26.44 -1.05
CA PHE A 268 3.07 -27.23 -0.13
C PHE A 268 3.72 -28.46 -0.81
N GLY A 269 3.56 -28.60 -2.13
CA GLY A 269 4.16 -29.69 -2.89
C GLY A 269 5.66 -29.43 -3.17
N PRO A 270 6.48 -30.50 -3.28
CA PRO A 270 7.94 -30.41 -3.42
C PRO A 270 8.41 -29.72 -4.71
N LYS A 271 7.55 -29.60 -5.72
CA LYS A 271 7.88 -28.99 -7.03
C LYS A 271 7.40 -27.55 -7.19
N ALA A 272 6.39 -27.12 -6.43
CA ALA A 272 5.77 -25.80 -6.58
C ALA A 272 6.22 -24.82 -5.49
N GLY A 273 6.30 -25.29 -4.24
CA GLY A 273 6.92 -24.63 -3.10
C GLY A 273 6.76 -23.11 -3.01
N VAL A 274 7.89 -22.44 -2.78
CA VAL A 274 7.98 -20.98 -2.55
C VAL A 274 7.49 -20.15 -3.74
N PRO A 275 7.82 -20.44 -5.01
CA PRO A 275 7.31 -19.68 -6.16
C PRO A 275 5.78 -19.64 -6.25
N ALA A 276 5.10 -20.77 -6.01
CA ALA A 276 3.65 -20.83 -6.02
C ALA A 276 3.03 -20.02 -4.87
N MET A 277 3.69 -20.01 -3.70
CA MET A 277 3.30 -19.16 -2.57
C MET A 277 3.45 -17.67 -2.92
N ILE A 278 4.59 -17.28 -3.49
CA ILE A 278 4.85 -15.90 -3.95
C ILE A 278 3.78 -15.46 -4.96
N PHE A 279 3.47 -16.30 -5.95
CA PHE A 279 2.42 -16.00 -6.93
C PHE A 279 1.04 -15.87 -6.28
N TRP A 280 0.71 -16.78 -5.35
CA TRP A 280 -0.56 -16.74 -4.64
C TRP A 280 -0.74 -15.46 -3.80
N TYR A 281 0.32 -14.99 -3.14
CA TYR A 281 0.35 -13.70 -2.45
C TYR A 281 0.35 -12.51 -3.40
N GLY A 282 1.12 -12.64 -4.50
CA GLY A 282 1.39 -11.57 -5.45
C GLY A 282 0.25 -11.30 -6.42
N LYS A 283 -0.66 -12.25 -6.68
CA LYS A 283 -1.71 -12.09 -7.69
C LYS A 283 -2.51 -10.77 -7.62
N PRO A 284 -2.85 -10.18 -6.45
CA PRO A 284 -3.63 -8.94 -6.42
C PRO A 284 -2.81 -7.72 -6.82
N ILE A 285 -1.57 -7.62 -6.35
CA ILE A 285 -0.67 -6.58 -6.80
C ILE A 285 -0.29 -6.79 -8.27
N LEU A 286 -0.04 -8.03 -8.71
CA LEU A 286 0.23 -8.34 -10.12
C LEU A 286 -0.93 -7.94 -11.03
N ALA A 287 -2.18 -8.20 -10.66
CA ALA A 287 -3.34 -7.75 -11.42
C ALA A 287 -3.35 -6.22 -11.58
N THR A 288 -3.07 -5.49 -10.50
CA THR A 288 -2.95 -4.02 -10.53
C THR A 288 -1.82 -3.56 -11.44
N LEU A 289 -0.63 -4.16 -11.29
CA LEU A 289 0.56 -3.77 -12.04
C LEU A 289 0.43 -4.09 -13.52
N VAL A 290 -0.08 -5.27 -13.89
CA VAL A 290 -0.27 -5.67 -15.29
C VAL A 290 -1.31 -4.78 -15.95
N VAL A 291 -2.52 -4.69 -15.37
CA VAL A 291 -3.62 -3.90 -15.96
C VAL A 291 -3.25 -2.43 -16.02
N GLY A 292 -2.83 -1.84 -14.90
CA GLY A 292 -2.54 -0.42 -14.81
C GLY A 292 -1.31 -0.02 -15.64
N THR A 293 -0.20 -0.78 -15.57
CA THR A 293 1.02 -0.42 -16.31
C THR A 293 0.81 -0.55 -17.81
N ALA A 294 0.19 -1.66 -18.27
CA ALA A 294 -0.04 -1.87 -19.70
C ALA A 294 -0.96 -0.79 -20.27
N THR A 295 -2.06 -0.48 -19.59
CA THR A 295 -3.02 0.52 -20.07
C THR A 295 -2.49 1.95 -19.96
N ALA A 296 -1.77 2.31 -18.90
CA ALA A 296 -1.15 3.63 -18.78
C ALA A 296 -0.01 3.82 -19.81
N ALA A 297 0.82 2.80 -20.02
CA ALA A 297 1.88 2.84 -21.03
C ALA A 297 1.33 2.89 -22.46
N TRP A 298 0.19 2.23 -22.70
CA TRP A 298 -0.52 2.32 -23.97
C TRP A 298 -1.13 3.73 -24.15
N ALA A 299 -1.80 4.25 -23.13
CA ALA A 299 -2.41 5.59 -23.15
C ALA A 299 -1.40 6.71 -23.44
N ALA A 300 -0.22 6.65 -22.84
CA ALA A 300 0.84 7.64 -23.07
C ALA A 300 1.30 7.71 -24.55
N ARG A 301 1.05 6.66 -25.34
CA ARG A 301 1.49 6.54 -26.75
C ARG A 301 0.34 6.50 -27.74
N ALA A 302 -0.90 6.39 -27.29
CA ALA A 302 -2.06 6.32 -28.14
C ALA A 302 -2.45 7.71 -28.64
N ALA A 303 -2.97 7.79 -29.87
CA ALA A 303 -3.55 9.03 -30.39
C ALA A 303 -4.76 9.51 -29.56
N SER A 304 -5.45 8.59 -28.89
CA SER A 304 -6.52 8.89 -27.93
C SER A 304 -6.31 8.08 -26.65
N PRO A 305 -6.22 8.74 -25.48
CA PRO A 305 -6.07 8.06 -24.19
C PRO A 305 -7.38 7.40 -23.73
N TRP A 306 -8.51 7.59 -24.41
CA TRP A 306 -9.79 7.04 -23.98
C TRP A 306 -9.98 5.57 -24.35
N ILE A 307 -9.38 5.10 -25.44
CA ILE A 307 -9.44 3.68 -25.82
C ILE A 307 -8.71 2.81 -24.77
N PRO A 308 -7.46 3.11 -24.38
CA PRO A 308 -6.78 2.36 -23.32
C PRO A 308 -7.49 2.50 -21.96
N PHE A 309 -8.13 3.64 -21.71
CA PHE A 309 -8.92 3.85 -20.48
C PHE A 309 -10.13 2.92 -20.43
N LEU A 310 -10.87 2.78 -21.53
CA LEU A 310 -12.00 1.84 -21.61
C LEU A 310 -11.55 0.41 -21.32
N TRP A 311 -10.43 -0.01 -21.91
CA TRP A 311 -9.84 -1.33 -21.64
C TRP A 311 -9.39 -1.47 -20.18
N MET A 312 -8.84 -0.42 -19.57
CA MET A 312 -8.53 -0.40 -18.15
C MET A 312 -9.79 -0.62 -17.31
N LEU A 313 -10.92 0.04 -17.64
CA LEU A 313 -12.18 -0.13 -16.92
C LEU A 313 -12.75 -1.55 -17.07
N ILE A 314 -12.70 -2.15 -18.27
CA ILE A 314 -13.14 -3.52 -18.52
C ILE A 314 -12.30 -4.51 -17.69
N ALA A 315 -10.97 -4.40 -17.75
CA ALA A 315 -10.08 -5.25 -16.97
C ALA A 315 -10.27 -5.05 -15.47
N THR A 316 -10.48 -3.81 -15.03
CA THR A 316 -10.80 -3.45 -13.65
C THR A 316 -12.10 -4.10 -13.19
N ALA A 317 -13.14 -4.08 -14.01
CA ALA A 317 -14.40 -4.77 -13.71
C ALA A 317 -14.18 -6.27 -13.52
N GLY A 318 -13.32 -6.89 -14.33
CA GLY A 318 -12.89 -8.28 -14.14
C GLY A 318 -12.18 -8.53 -12.80
N VAL A 319 -11.26 -7.64 -12.40
CA VAL A 319 -10.57 -7.72 -11.09
C VAL A 319 -11.55 -7.55 -9.93
N VAL A 320 -12.47 -6.59 -10.00
CA VAL A 320 -13.51 -6.36 -8.99
C VAL A 320 -14.44 -7.57 -8.91
N ALA A 321 -14.93 -8.08 -10.05
CA ALA A 321 -15.80 -9.25 -10.10
C ALA A 321 -15.11 -10.50 -9.50
N TRP A 322 -13.80 -10.67 -9.75
CA TRP A 322 -13.03 -11.73 -9.12
C TRP A 322 -12.93 -11.54 -7.60
N GLY A 323 -12.62 -10.32 -7.15
CA GLY A 323 -12.62 -9.97 -5.72
C GLY A 323 -13.95 -10.29 -5.05
N LEU A 324 -15.07 -9.83 -5.62
CA LEU A 324 -16.42 -10.10 -5.11
C LEU A 324 -16.76 -11.59 -5.10
N LYS A 325 -16.41 -12.35 -6.14
CA LYS A 325 -16.59 -13.80 -6.17
C LYS A 325 -15.87 -14.51 -5.03
N LEU A 326 -14.73 -13.97 -4.57
CA LEU A 326 -14.02 -14.51 -3.40
C LEU A 326 -14.75 -14.18 -2.08
N VAL A 327 -15.39 -13.02 -2.00
CA VAL A 327 -16.25 -12.64 -0.87
C VAL A 327 -17.48 -13.55 -0.81
N ASP A 328 -18.19 -13.73 -1.94
CA ASP A 328 -19.42 -14.54 -2.02
C ASP A 328 -19.17 -16.01 -1.62
N LYS A 329 -17.97 -16.54 -1.85
CA LYS A 329 -17.58 -17.88 -1.37
C LYS A 329 -17.60 -18.01 0.14
N ARG A 330 -17.51 -16.91 0.89
CA ARG A 330 -17.61 -16.89 2.36
C ARG A 330 -19.05 -16.87 2.83
N ASP A 331 -19.93 -16.15 2.13
CA ASP A 331 -21.36 -16.12 2.43
C ASP A 331 -22.03 -17.50 2.35
N ARG A 332 -21.53 -18.38 1.46
CA ARG A 332 -22.10 -19.73 1.22
C ARG A 332 -21.61 -20.83 2.18
N ARG A 333 -20.72 -20.51 3.12
CA ARG A 333 -20.14 -21.49 4.07
C ARG A 333 -20.84 -21.48 5.43
N ASP A 334 -21.74 -20.53 5.65
CA ASP A 334 -22.67 -20.47 6.78
C ASP A 334 -24.05 -20.97 6.31
#